data_AF-A0AA51YC76-F1
#
_entry.id   AF-A0AA51YC76-F1
#
_cell.length_a   1.000
_cell.length_b   1.000
_cell.length_c   1.000
_cell.angle_alpha   90.00
_cell.angle_beta   90.00
_cell.angle_gamma   90.00
#
_symmetry.space_group_name_H-M   'P 1'
#
loop_
_entity.id
_entity.type
_entity.pdbx_description
1 polymer ?
#
loop_
_entity_poly.entity_id
_entity_poly.type
_entity_poly.pdbx_seq_one_letter_code
_entity_poly.pdbx_strand_id
1 'polypeptide(L)'
;MSDIASARRMMAAFIFIVYGPICWASQLLMIYGGQSALCAFGTVSQPAITIYVVVASIVTAALAAAGMIWPGGLYRLMAGEPPAPDQRGFLFWVMRALNALSLLAMLYAALGSVMLPACGALR
;
A
#
# COMPACT_ATOMS: atom_id res chain seq x y z
N MET A 1 33.07 7.60 0.87
CA MET A 1 32.08 7.75 1.98
C MET A 1 30.90 8.65 1.60
N SER A 2 31.08 9.64 0.70
CA SER A 2 29.99 10.47 0.16
C SER A 2 28.95 9.69 -0.66
N ASP A 3 29.37 8.67 -1.41
CA ASP A 3 28.48 7.97 -2.36
C ASP A 3 27.41 7.12 -1.67
N ILE A 4 27.75 6.46 -0.56
CA ILE A 4 26.81 5.62 0.20
C ILE A 4 25.71 6.50 0.83
N ALA A 5 26.08 7.66 1.37
CA ALA A 5 25.13 8.60 1.96
C ALA A 5 24.23 9.26 0.91
N SER A 6 24.75 9.51 -0.30
CA SER A 6 23.98 9.99 -1.44
C SER A 6 22.99 8.93 -1.93
N ALA A 7 23.45 7.70 -2.15
CA ALA A 7 22.62 6.58 -2.59
C ALA A 7 21.49 6.28 -1.60
N ARG A 8 21.77 6.31 -0.29
CA ARG A 8 20.75 6.13 0.76
C ARG A 8 19.64 7.18 0.67
N ARG A 9 19.98 8.45 0.44
CA ARG A 9 19.00 9.54 0.31
C ARG A 9 18.14 9.40 -0.93
N MET A 10 18.75 9.02 -2.06
CA MET A 10 18.03 8.77 -3.30
C MET A 10 17.06 7.59 -3.16
N MET A 11 17.51 6.50 -2.54
CA MET A 11 16.67 5.32 -2.29
C MET A 11 15.52 5.63 -1.33
N ALA A 12 15.76 6.39 -0.26
CA ALA A 12 14.71 6.80 0.66
C ALA A 12 13.66 7.70 -0.02
N ALA A 13 14.09 8.63 -0.87
CA ALA A 13 13.17 9.46 -1.65
C ALA A 13 12.33 8.62 -2.62
N PHE A 14 12.93 7.62 -3.27
CA PHE A 14 12.21 6.71 -4.15
C PHE A 14 11.16 5.91 -3.38
N ILE A 15 11.57 5.23 -2.29
CA ILE A 15 10.66 4.45 -1.42
C ILE A 15 9.53 5.31 -0.88
N PHE A 16 9.82 6.56 -0.51
CA PHE A 16 8.82 7.51 -0.02
C PHE A 16 7.78 7.86 -1.10
N ILE A 17 8.22 8.10 -2.34
CA ILE A 17 7.34 8.42 -3.46
C ILE A 17 6.47 7.19 -3.83
N VAL A 18 7.06 5.99 -3.81
CA VAL A 18 6.35 4.75 -4.16
C VAL A 18 5.64 4.10 -2.97
N TYR A 19 5.60 4.74 -1.80
CA TYR A 19 4.96 4.18 -0.60
C TYR A 19 3.49 3.82 -0.83
N GLY A 20 2.71 4.71 -1.45
CA GLY A 20 1.31 4.44 -1.81
C GLY A 20 1.16 3.20 -2.71
N PRO A 21 1.89 3.13 -3.85
CA PRO A 21 1.93 1.94 -4.69
C PRO A 21 2.37 0.66 -3.98
N ILE A 22 3.31 0.73 -3.03
CA ILE A 22 3.73 -0.42 -2.20
C ILE A 22 2.58 -0.90 -1.32
N CYS A 23 1.88 0.01 -0.64
CA CYS A 23 0.71 -0.36 0.16
C CYS A 23 -0.38 -1.00 -0.71
N TRP A 24 -0.60 -0.48 -1.92
CA TRP A 24 -1.59 -1.03 -2.85
C TRP A 24 -1.20 -2.41 -3.37
N ALA A 25 0.06 -2.60 -3.78
CA ALA A 25 0.57 -3.91 -4.19
C ALA A 25 0.45 -4.94 -3.05
N SER A 26 0.74 -4.51 -1.81
CA SER A 26 0.59 -5.35 -0.62
C SER A 26 -0.87 -5.74 -0.40
N GLN A 27 -1.81 -4.81 -0.58
CA GLN A 27 -3.24 -5.10 -0.49
C GLN A 27 -3.65 -6.15 -1.53
N LEU A 28 -3.27 -5.97 -2.81
CA LEU A 28 -3.60 -6.92 -3.86
C LEU A 28 -3.03 -8.32 -3.56
N LEU A 29 -1.78 -8.39 -3.11
CA LEU A 29 -1.15 -9.65 -2.73
C LEU A 29 -1.93 -10.34 -1.60
N MET A 30 -2.33 -9.59 -0.57
CA MET A 30 -3.13 -10.14 0.52
C MET A 30 -4.51 -10.61 0.04
N ILE A 31 -5.26 -9.77 -0.67
CA ILE A 31 -6.61 -10.12 -1.15
C ILE A 31 -6.54 -11.34 -2.06
N TYR A 32 -5.81 -11.25 -3.18
CA TYR A 32 -5.84 -12.30 -4.21
C TYR A 32 -4.99 -13.51 -3.83
N GLY A 33 -3.82 -13.30 -3.24
CA GLY A 33 -2.95 -14.39 -2.78
C GLY A 33 -3.55 -15.12 -1.58
N GLY A 34 -4.09 -14.38 -0.61
CA GLY A 34 -4.78 -14.95 0.55
C GLY A 34 -6.05 -15.70 0.14
N GLN A 35 -6.91 -15.12 -0.70
CA GLN A 35 -8.09 -15.81 -1.22
C GLN A 35 -7.71 -17.12 -1.95
N SER A 36 -6.70 -17.07 -2.82
CA SER A 36 -6.26 -18.25 -3.57
C SER A 36 -5.76 -19.36 -2.65
N ALA A 37 -4.97 -19.02 -1.63
CA ALA A 37 -4.50 -19.98 -0.62
C ALA A 37 -5.67 -20.57 0.19
N LEU A 38 -6.58 -19.72 0.69
CA LEU A 38 -7.73 -20.15 1.50
C LEU A 38 -8.69 -21.04 0.69
N CYS A 39 -8.94 -20.73 -0.57
CA CYS A 39 -9.74 -21.57 -1.46
C CYS A 39 -9.06 -22.92 -1.75
N ALA A 40 -7.73 -22.96 -1.89
CA ALA A 40 -6.99 -24.20 -2.11
C ALA A 40 -7.07 -25.16 -0.91
N PHE A 41 -7.13 -24.65 0.32
CA PHE A 41 -7.30 -25.49 1.51
C PHE A 41 -8.74 -26.01 1.69
N GLY A 42 -9.74 -25.36 1.09
CA GLY A 42 -11.13 -25.82 1.08
C GLY A 42 -11.85 -25.84 2.43
N THR A 43 -11.22 -25.38 3.51
CA THR A 43 -11.72 -25.46 4.90
C THR A 43 -12.38 -24.16 5.38
N VAL A 44 -12.29 -23.08 4.62
CA VAL A 44 -12.68 -21.74 5.05
C VAL A 44 -14.00 -21.33 4.40
N SER A 45 -14.94 -20.87 5.21
CA SER A 45 -16.26 -20.44 4.74
C SER A 45 -16.18 -19.12 3.98
N GLN A 46 -17.10 -18.91 3.02
CA GLN A 46 -17.17 -17.67 2.24
C GLN A 46 -17.23 -16.39 3.12
N PRO A 47 -18.00 -16.34 4.22
CA PRO A 47 -18.01 -15.18 5.12
C PRO A 47 -16.64 -14.89 5.74
N ALA A 48 -15.89 -15.93 6.12
CA ALA A 48 -14.55 -15.76 6.70
C ALA A 48 -13.57 -15.17 5.68
N ILE A 49 -13.67 -15.58 4.40
CA ILE A 49 -12.89 -15.00 3.31
C ILE A 49 -13.26 -13.52 3.09
N THR A 50 -14.55 -13.18 3.11
CA THR A 50 -14.99 -11.78 2.99
C THR A 50 -14.46 -10.92 4.14
N ILE A 51 -14.52 -11.42 5.38
CA ILE A 51 -13.96 -10.72 6.55
C ILE A 51 -12.46 -10.47 6.36
N TYR A 52 -11.72 -11.49 5.92
CA TYR A 52 -10.29 -11.37 5.64
C TYR A 52 -9.99 -10.26 4.63
N VAL A 53 -10.71 -10.22 3.51
CA VAL A 53 -10.55 -9.19 2.46
C VAL A 53 -10.82 -7.79 2.98
N VAL A 54 -11.90 -7.64 3.75
CA VAL A 54 -12.29 -6.34 4.33
C VAL A 54 -11.23 -5.87 5.31
N VAL A 55 -10.77 -6.75 6.21
CA VAL A 55 -9.72 -6.42 7.18
C VAL A 55 -8.41 -6.05 6.48
N ALA A 56 -7.96 -6.86 5.52
CA ALA A 56 -6.75 -6.58 4.75
C ALA A 56 -6.83 -5.22 4.04
N SER A 57 -7.97 -4.92 3.43
CA SER A 57 -8.22 -3.64 2.74
C SER A 57 -8.20 -2.45 3.70
N ILE A 58 -8.87 -2.56 4.84
CA ILE A 58 -8.92 -1.50 5.86
C ILE A 58 -7.51 -1.23 6.39
N VAL A 59 -6.75 -2.27 6.72
CA VAL A 59 -5.39 -2.14 7.26
C VAL A 59 -4.47 -1.44 6.24
N THR A 60 -4.46 -1.87 4.97
CA THR A 60 -3.61 -1.24 3.96
C THR A 60 -4.03 0.17 3.60
N ALA A 61 -5.35 0.44 3.54
CA ALA A 61 -5.85 1.78 3.29
C ALA A 61 -5.52 2.73 4.45
N ALA A 62 -5.62 2.25 5.70
CA ALA A 62 -5.23 3.03 6.87
C ALA A 62 -3.73 3.35 6.86
N LEU A 63 -2.87 2.41 6.49
CA LEU A 63 -1.42 2.63 6.36
C LEU A 63 -1.09 3.64 5.25
N ALA A 64 -1.76 3.57 4.11
CA ALA A 64 -1.63 4.54 3.03
C ALA A 64 -2.10 5.95 3.48
N ALA A 65 -3.28 6.04 4.11
CA ALA A 65 -3.83 7.29 4.62
C ALA A 65 -2.92 7.92 5.69
N ALA A 66 -2.36 7.12 6.61
CA ALA A 66 -1.40 7.60 7.60
C ALA A 66 -0.17 8.24 6.95
N GLY A 67 0.36 7.64 5.88
CA GLY A 67 1.46 8.22 5.10
C GLY A 67 1.09 9.55 4.43
N MET A 68 -0.17 9.72 4.01
CA MET A 68 -0.66 10.94 3.37
C MET A 68 -0.81 12.11 4.37
N ILE A 69 -1.26 11.80 5.59
CA ILE A 69 -1.47 12.77 6.68
C ILE A 69 -0.14 13.20 7.29
N TRP A 70 0.82 12.27 7.42
CA TRP A 70 2.11 12.51 8.08
C TRP A 70 3.34 12.30 7.16
N PRO A 71 3.43 13.01 6.02
CA PRO A 71 4.49 12.79 5.03
C PRO A 71 5.88 13.14 5.56
N GLY A 72 5.98 14.19 6.40
CA GLY A 72 7.26 14.60 6.98
C GLY A 72 7.82 13.60 7.99
N GLY A 73 6.96 12.94 8.76
CA GLY A 73 7.37 11.86 9.67
C GLY A 73 7.80 10.61 8.91
N LEU A 74 7.01 10.23 7.89
CA LEU A 74 7.33 9.08 7.03
C LEU A 74 8.68 9.24 6.31
N TYR A 75 8.93 10.42 5.74
CA TYR A 75 10.22 10.69 5.09
C TYR A 75 11.39 10.61 6.07
N ARG A 76 11.25 11.17 7.28
CA ARG A 76 12.29 11.07 8.32
C ARG A 76 12.53 9.64 8.78
N LEU A 77 11.49 8.81 8.87
CA LEU A 77 11.63 7.39 9.20
C LEU A 77 12.47 6.64 8.15
N MET A 78 12.34 7.01 6.87
CA MET A 78 13.07 6.36 5.77
C MET A 78 14.47 6.94 5.55
N ALA A 79 14.62 8.26 5.62
CA ALA A 79 15.85 8.97 5.26
C ALA A 79 16.73 9.36 6.46
N GLY A 80 16.18 9.36 7.69
CA GLY A 80 16.83 9.84 8.92
C GLY A 80 16.89 11.36 9.06
N GLU A 81 16.66 12.11 7.98
CA GLU A 81 16.77 13.57 7.91
C GLU A 81 15.58 14.17 7.13
N PRO A 82 15.26 15.45 7.32
CA PRO A 82 14.26 16.12 6.49
C PRO A 82 14.74 16.32 5.04
N PRO A 83 13.82 16.38 4.06
CA PRO A 83 14.19 16.63 2.67
C PRO A 83 14.70 18.06 2.49
N ALA A 84 15.55 18.23 1.47
CA ALA A 84 16.10 19.53 1.06
C ALA A 84 14.97 20.55 0.82
N PRO A 85 15.15 21.81 1.24
CA PRO A 85 14.07 22.80 1.27
C PRO A 85 13.56 23.18 -0.13
N ASP A 86 14.41 23.09 -1.14
CA ASP A 86 14.11 23.34 -2.56
C ASP A 86 13.20 22.27 -3.17
N GLN A 87 13.39 21.00 -2.81
CA GLN A 87 12.65 19.86 -3.40
C GLN A 87 11.43 19.40 -2.58
N ARG A 88 11.32 19.84 -1.32
CA ARG A 88 10.28 19.39 -0.37
C ARG A 88 8.85 19.51 -0.92
N GLY A 89 8.52 20.64 -1.54
CA GLY A 89 7.17 20.92 -2.04
C GLY A 89 6.76 19.93 -3.13
N PHE A 90 7.62 19.75 -4.13
CA PHE A 90 7.41 18.78 -5.21
C PHE A 90 7.30 17.35 -4.67
N LEU A 91 8.24 16.94 -3.81
CA LEU A 91 8.33 15.58 -3.30
C LEU A 91 7.08 15.18 -2.49
N PHE A 92 6.56 16.09 -1.65
CA PHE A 92 5.34 15.85 -0.90
C PHE A 92 4.09 15.91 -1.77
N TRP A 93 4.05 16.76 -2.79
CA TRP A 93 2.92 16.81 -3.73
C TRP A 93 2.80 15.51 -4.53
N VAL A 94 3.91 15.05 -5.14
CA VAL A 94 3.94 13.81 -5.93
C VAL A 94 3.57 12.61 -5.06
N MET A 95 4.16 12.51 -3.87
CA MET A 95 3.84 11.43 -2.94
C MET A 95 2.34 11.43 -2.59
N ARG A 96 1.75 12.59 -2.28
CA ARG A 96 0.31 12.68 -1.98
C ARG A 96 -0.57 12.32 -3.16
N ALA A 97 -0.23 12.77 -4.37
CA ALA A 97 -0.97 12.43 -5.58
C ALA A 97 -0.95 10.92 -5.86
N LEU A 98 0.23 10.30 -5.81
CA LEU A 98 0.38 8.85 -6.00
C LEU A 98 -0.31 8.05 -4.91
N ASN A 99 -0.26 8.53 -3.66
CA ASN A 99 -0.90 7.86 -2.54
C ASN A 99 -2.44 7.99 -2.61
N ALA A 100 -2.97 9.14 -3.01
CA ALA A 100 -4.39 9.31 -3.28
C ALA A 100 -4.88 8.40 -4.42
N LEU A 101 -4.10 8.30 -5.50
CA LEU A 101 -4.38 7.38 -6.59
C LEU A 101 -4.34 5.91 -6.13
N SER A 102 -3.39 5.57 -5.27
CA SER A 102 -3.28 4.23 -4.68
C SER A 102 -4.49 3.91 -3.80
N LEU A 103 -4.93 4.84 -2.95
CA LEU A 103 -6.16 4.68 -2.15
C LEU A 103 -7.40 4.47 -3.02
N LEU A 104 -7.52 5.21 -4.12
CA LEU A 104 -8.61 5.01 -5.07
C LEU A 104 -8.57 3.60 -5.69
N ALA A 105 -7.38 3.16 -6.11
CA ALA A 105 -7.19 1.81 -6.65
C ALA A 105 -7.49 0.73 -5.60
N MET A 106 -7.13 0.95 -4.33
CA MET A 106 -7.43 0.04 -3.22
C MET A 106 -8.94 -0.09 -2.97
N LEU A 107 -9.66 1.03 -2.98
CA LEU A 107 -11.11 1.06 -2.83
C LEU A 107 -11.79 0.31 -3.97
N TYR A 108 -11.33 0.54 -5.20
CA TYR A 108 -11.84 -0.14 -6.38
C TYR A 108 -11.62 -1.66 -6.32
N ALA A 109 -10.40 -2.09 -5.95
CA ALA A 109 -10.06 -3.52 -5.80
C ALA A 109 -10.84 -4.19 -4.64
N ALA A 110 -11.03 -3.50 -3.53
CA ALA A 110 -11.82 -3.98 -2.40
C ALA A 110 -13.30 -4.18 -2.80
N LEU A 111 -13.88 -3.22 -3.53
CA LEU A 111 -15.25 -3.35 -4.04
C LEU A 111 -15.40 -4.54 -4.98
N GLY A 112 -14.47 -4.71 -5.92
CA GLY A 112 -14.47 -5.86 -6.83
C GLY A 112 -14.39 -7.19 -6.08
N SER A 113 -13.47 -7.31 -5.12
CA SER A 113 -13.27 -8.56 -4.37
C SER A 113 -14.42 -8.92 -3.42
N VAL A 114 -15.23 -7.95 -2.97
CA VAL A 114 -16.44 -8.20 -2.18
C VAL A 114 -17.62 -8.62 -3.06
N MET A 115 -17.72 -8.10 -4.28
CA MET A 115 -18.82 -8.42 -5.20
C MET A 115 -18.68 -9.80 -5.86
N LEU A 116 -17.46 -10.30 -6.06
CA LEU A 116 -17.23 -11.60 -6.69
C LEU A 116 -17.12 -12.75 -5.67
N PRO A 117 -17.73 -13.92 -5.92
CA PRO A 117 -17.57 -15.09 -5.07
C PRO A 117 -16.13 -15.63 -5.17
N ALA A 118 -15.38 -15.55 -4.07
CA ALA A 118 -13.94 -15.86 -4.00
C ALA A 118 -13.55 -17.24 -4.54
N CYS A 119 -14.30 -18.29 -4.18
CA CYS A 119 -14.02 -19.66 -4.65
C CYS A 119 -15.00 -20.15 -5.73
N GLY A 120 -15.84 -19.26 -6.27
CA GLY A 120 -16.85 -19.61 -7.27
C GLY A 120 -16.28 -19.88 -8.67
N ALA A 121 -15.09 -19.34 -8.96
CA ALA A 121 -14.42 -19.49 -10.27
C ALA A 121 -13.53 -20.75 -10.39
N LEU A 122 -13.34 -21.49 -9.29
CA LEU A 122 -12.49 -22.70 -9.21
C LEU A 122 -13.31 -24.01 -9.20
N ARG A 123 -14.63 -23.92 -9.30
CA ARG A 123 -15.55 -25.06 -9.45
C ARG A 123 -16.23 -24.97 -10.81
#